data_AF-A0A2E9INX0-F1
#
_entry.id   AF-A0A2E9INX0-F1
#
_cell.length_a   1.000
_cell.length_b   1.000
_cell.length_c   1.000
_cell.angle_alpha   90.00
_cell.angle_beta   90.00
_cell.angle_gamma   90.00
#
_symmetry.space_group_name_H-M   'P 1'
#
loop_
_entity.id
_entity.type
_entity.pdbx_description
1 polymer ?
#
loop_
_entity_poly.entity_id
_entity_poly.type
_entity_poly.pdbx_seq_one_letter_code
_entity_poly.pdbx_strand_id
1 'polypeptide(L)'
;MSNESTSTVGAEKYFFRASAADFKKIPGSPIAYWVSNKFRNCFLCETKLEEIAEPRQGMATSDVGRFLRLWFEVSREMTGLGCTTRGEAKLSGKKWFPTNKGGSFRKWWGNNEYLVNPKKMS
;
A
#
# COMPACT_ATOMS: atom_id res chain seq x y z
N MET A 1 12.57 -24.92 60.05
CA MET A 1 13.53 -24.15 59.24
C MET A 1 13.43 -24.68 57.83
N SER A 2 12.38 -24.31 57.08
CA SER A 2 12.35 -23.18 56.13
C SER A 2 13.33 -23.36 54.96
N ASN A 3 12.84 -23.75 53.80
CA ASN A 3 12.60 -22.76 52.74
C ASN A 3 11.71 -23.34 51.64
N GLU A 4 10.61 -22.64 51.42
CA GLU A 4 9.72 -22.78 50.27
C GLU A 4 10.46 -22.34 49.01
N SER A 5 10.49 -23.20 47.99
CA SER A 5 10.92 -22.82 46.65
C SER A 5 9.71 -22.33 45.88
N THR A 6 9.47 -21.02 45.97
CA THR A 6 8.39 -20.29 45.31
C THR A 6 8.39 -20.50 43.79
N SER A 7 7.25 -20.95 43.28
CA SER A 7 6.87 -21.08 41.89
C SER A 7 6.81 -19.70 41.20
N THR A 8 7.80 -19.36 40.36
CA THR A 8 7.73 -18.16 39.51
C THR A 8 7.20 -18.50 38.12
N VAL A 9 5.89 -18.76 38.04
CA VAL A 9 5.16 -18.83 36.78
C VAL A 9 4.60 -17.42 36.50
N GLY A 10 5.32 -16.60 35.72
CA GLY A 10 4.81 -15.26 35.41
C GLY A 10 5.63 -14.39 34.45
N ALA A 11 6.92 -14.67 34.24
CA ALA A 11 7.79 -13.81 33.44
C ALA A 11 8.17 -14.36 32.05
N GLU A 12 7.91 -15.64 31.76
CA GLU A 12 8.37 -16.26 30.50
C GLU A 12 7.68 -15.70 29.24
N LYS A 13 6.49 -15.10 29.39
CA LYS A 13 5.69 -14.63 28.25
C LYS A 13 6.25 -13.39 27.54
N TYR A 14 7.22 -12.69 28.15
CA TYR A 14 7.79 -11.44 27.61
C TYR A 14 9.32 -11.43 27.57
N PHE A 15 9.96 -12.58 27.74
CA PHE A 15 11.41 -12.68 27.72
C PHE A 15 11.91 -13.01 26.31
N PHE A 16 12.63 -12.06 25.70
CA PHE A 16 13.19 -12.21 24.36
C PHE A 16 14.73 -12.24 24.43
N ARG A 17 15.34 -13.34 23.99
CA ARG A 17 16.79 -13.43 23.78
C ARG A 17 17.11 -13.15 22.31
N ALA A 18 17.90 -12.12 22.06
CA ALA A 18 18.50 -11.85 20.76
C ALA A 18 20.01 -11.67 20.95
N SER A 19 20.80 -12.28 20.08
CA SER A 19 22.26 -12.14 20.09
C SER A 19 22.68 -10.87 19.33
N ALA A 20 23.87 -10.34 19.61
CA ALA A 20 24.43 -9.23 18.84
C ALA A 20 24.55 -9.54 17.33
N ALA A 21 24.69 -10.84 16.97
CA ALA A 21 24.70 -11.30 15.60
C ALA A 21 23.33 -11.18 14.92
N ASP A 22 22.23 -11.24 15.66
CA ASP A 22 20.88 -11.16 15.10
C ASP A 22 20.52 -9.76 14.60
N PHE A 23 21.08 -8.71 15.20
CA PHE A 23 20.88 -7.34 14.74
C PHE A 23 21.57 -7.08 13.40
N LYS A 24 22.72 -7.71 13.14
CA LYS A 24 23.45 -7.59 11.85
C LYS A 24 22.69 -8.19 10.67
N LYS A 25 21.71 -9.06 10.91
CA LYS A 25 20.92 -9.72 9.85
C LYS A 25 19.93 -8.76 9.18
N ILE A 26 19.61 -7.63 9.80
CA ILE A 26 18.70 -6.62 9.25
C ILE A 26 19.54 -5.43 8.77
N PRO A 27 19.35 -4.96 7.52
CA PRO A 27 20.03 -3.75 7.03
C PRO A 27 19.84 -2.56 7.98
N GLY A 28 20.92 -1.84 8.28
CA GLY A 28 20.92 -0.73 9.26
C GLY A 28 21.07 -1.16 10.73
N SER A 29 21.15 -2.48 11.01
CA SER A 29 21.36 -3.04 12.35
C SER A 29 20.45 -2.53 13.47
N PRO A 30 19.10 -2.48 13.28
CA PRO A 30 18.19 -2.07 14.33
C PRO A 30 18.18 -3.07 15.50
N ILE A 31 18.00 -2.58 16.73
CA ILE A 31 17.84 -3.41 17.94
C ILE A 31 16.41 -3.99 17.98
N ALA A 32 16.11 -4.90 17.05
CA ALA A 32 14.82 -5.56 16.89
C ALA A 32 14.82 -6.93 17.59
N TYR A 33 14.62 -6.96 18.91
CA TYR A 33 14.61 -8.21 19.68
C TYR A 33 13.28 -8.99 19.57
N TRP A 34 12.19 -8.30 19.24
CA TRP A 34 10.83 -8.87 19.14
C TRP A 34 10.52 -9.53 17.80
N VAL A 35 11.35 -9.34 16.77
CA VAL A 35 11.09 -9.91 15.45
C VAL A 35 11.37 -11.42 15.45
N SER A 36 10.59 -12.16 14.67
CA SER A 36 10.72 -13.61 14.57
C SER A 36 11.95 -14.02 13.74
N ASN A 37 12.43 -15.25 13.95
CA ASN A 37 13.51 -15.80 13.12
C ASN A 37 13.13 -15.89 11.63
N LYS A 38 11.86 -16.16 11.32
CA LYS A 38 11.36 -16.15 9.94
C LYS A 38 11.56 -14.78 9.28
N PHE A 39 11.20 -13.70 10.00
CA PHE A 39 11.38 -12.34 9.51
C PHE A 39 12.85 -11.98 9.28
N ARG A 40 13.75 -12.37 10.20
CA ARG A 40 15.20 -12.17 10.02
C ARG A 40 15.73 -12.91 8.79
N ASN A 41 15.26 -14.14 8.55
CA ASN A 41 15.71 -14.94 7.42
C ASN A 41 15.27 -14.34 6.08
N CYS A 42 14.15 -13.62 6.00
CA CYS A 42 13.75 -12.94 4.77
C CYS A 42 14.83 -11.95 4.27
N PHE A 43 15.54 -11.27 5.17
CA PHE A 43 16.63 -10.35 4.77
C PHE A 43 17.93 -11.05 4.33
N LEU A 44 18.09 -12.33 4.68
CA LEU A 44 19.29 -13.11 4.35
C LEU A 44 19.11 -13.99 3.12
N CYS A 45 17.92 -14.58 2.96
CA CYS A 45 17.68 -15.66 2.02
C CYS A 45 16.82 -15.23 0.82
N GLU A 46 16.02 -14.17 0.97
CA GLU A 46 15.09 -13.76 -0.09
C GLU A 46 15.65 -12.62 -0.92
N THR A 47 15.21 -12.58 -2.18
CA THR A 47 15.53 -11.50 -3.11
C THR A 47 14.87 -10.20 -2.65
N LYS A 48 15.62 -9.10 -2.72
CA LYS A 48 15.06 -7.78 -2.39
C LYS A 48 13.99 -7.38 -3.39
N LEU A 49 12.96 -6.69 -2.92
CA LEU A 49 11.90 -6.17 -3.78
C LEU A 49 12.44 -5.28 -4.90
N GLU A 50 13.49 -4.49 -4.64
CA GLU A 50 14.14 -3.62 -5.63
C GLU A 50 14.78 -4.37 -6.81
N GLU A 51 15.18 -5.63 -6.61
CA GLU A 51 15.80 -6.46 -7.65
C GLU A 51 14.76 -7.09 -8.59
N ILE A 52 13.50 -7.23 -8.14
CA ILE A 52 12.41 -7.85 -8.90
C ILE A 52 11.40 -6.83 -9.43
N ALA A 53 11.33 -5.64 -8.83
CA ALA A 53 10.39 -4.61 -9.22
C ALA A 53 10.92 -3.22 -8.86
N GLU A 54 10.85 -2.31 -9.83
CA GLU A 54 11.03 -0.88 -9.55
C GLU A 54 9.77 -0.34 -8.87
N PRO A 55 9.84 0.15 -7.62
CA PRO A 55 8.72 0.82 -7.00
C PRO A 55 8.42 2.11 -7.77
N ARG A 56 7.30 2.12 -8.50
CA ARG A 56 6.82 3.34 -9.16
C ARG A 56 5.97 4.12 -8.18
N GLN A 57 6.33 5.39 -7.96
CA GLN A 57 5.47 6.31 -7.24
C GLN A 57 4.18 6.52 -8.05
N GLY A 58 3.03 6.29 -7.43
CA GLY A 58 1.74 6.70 -8.02
C GLY A 58 1.72 8.22 -8.22
N MET A 59 1.09 8.67 -9.31
CA MET A 59 0.89 10.07 -9.74
C MET A 59 1.12 11.13 -8.65
N ALA A 60 2.34 11.66 -8.59
CA ALA A 60 2.77 12.70 -7.66
C ALA A 60 2.79 14.09 -8.32
N THR A 61 1.82 14.37 -9.18
CA THR A 61 1.64 15.71 -9.74
C THR A 61 0.74 16.50 -8.80
N SER A 62 1.28 17.60 -8.27
CA SER A 62 0.61 18.58 -7.41
C SER A 62 -0.65 19.23 -8.03
N ASP A 63 -0.97 18.92 -9.29
CA ASP A 63 -2.11 19.43 -10.03
C ASP A 63 -3.19 18.37 -10.26
N VAL A 64 -3.56 17.67 -9.18
CA VAL A 64 -4.72 16.76 -9.10
C VAL A 64 -5.97 17.44 -9.66
N GLY A 65 -6.12 18.74 -9.40
CA GLY A 65 -7.23 19.56 -9.87
C GLY A 65 -7.31 19.69 -11.39
N ARG A 66 -6.23 19.71 -12.16
CA ARG A 66 -6.34 19.83 -13.62
C ARG A 66 -6.88 18.57 -14.31
N PHE A 67 -6.73 17.41 -13.68
CA PHE A 67 -7.01 16.10 -14.29
C PHE A 67 -8.21 15.39 -13.67
N LEU A 68 -8.65 15.79 -12.49
CA LEU A 68 -9.79 15.21 -11.78
C LEU A 68 -10.92 16.24 -11.65
N ARG A 69 -12.13 15.77 -11.94
CA ARG A 69 -13.39 16.50 -11.74
C ARG A 69 -14.37 15.60 -11.03
N LEU A 70 -15.30 16.16 -10.28
CA LEU A 70 -16.44 15.39 -9.78
C LEU A 70 -17.36 15.04 -10.94
N TRP A 71 -18.05 13.89 -10.88
CA TRP A 71 -18.89 13.41 -11.98
C TRP A 71 -19.99 14.40 -12.40
N PHE A 72 -20.44 15.24 -11.47
CA PHE A 72 -21.47 16.26 -11.71
C PHE A 72 -20.91 17.58 -12.28
N GLU A 73 -19.60 17.78 -12.29
CA GLU A 73 -18.95 18.97 -12.88
C GLU A 73 -18.77 18.86 -14.40
N VAL A 74 -18.96 17.67 -14.96
CA VAL A 74 -18.71 17.38 -16.38
C VAL A 74 -20.03 17.01 -17.05
N SER A 75 -20.27 17.55 -18.25
CA SER A 75 -21.46 17.17 -19.03
C SER A 75 -21.45 15.67 -19.35
N ARG A 76 -22.65 15.07 -19.39
CA ARG A 76 -22.81 13.64 -19.72
C ARG A 76 -22.29 13.29 -21.10
N GLU A 77 -22.40 14.21 -22.06
CA GLU A 77 -21.91 14.06 -23.43
C GLU A 77 -20.39 13.84 -23.48
N MET A 78 -19.66 14.49 -22.56
CA MET A 78 -18.20 14.42 -22.49
C MET A 78 -17.69 13.25 -21.63
N THR A 79 -18.59 12.49 -21.00
CA THR A 79 -18.30 11.44 -20.01
C THR A 79 -18.53 10.04 -20.55
N GLY A 80 -17.46 9.23 -20.60
CA GLY A 80 -17.47 7.84 -21.05
C GLY A 80 -17.77 6.87 -19.93
N LEU A 81 -19.06 6.72 -19.60
CA LEU A 81 -19.53 5.67 -18.70
C LEU A 81 -19.64 4.34 -19.46
N GLY A 82 -19.10 3.26 -18.89
CA GLY A 82 -19.28 1.90 -19.45
C GLY A 82 -18.23 1.45 -20.48
N CYS A 83 -17.17 2.22 -20.72
CA CYS A 83 -16.04 1.74 -21.51
C CYS A 83 -15.26 0.70 -20.70
N THR A 84 -15.25 -0.55 -21.17
CA THR A 84 -14.56 -1.67 -20.52
C THR A 84 -13.11 -1.79 -20.98
N THR A 85 -12.82 -1.28 -22.18
CA THR A 85 -11.47 -1.32 -22.76
C THR A 85 -10.96 0.08 -23.14
N ARG A 86 -9.63 0.19 -23.25
CA ARG A 86 -8.98 1.40 -23.77
C ARG A 86 -9.39 1.69 -25.22
N GLY A 87 -9.66 0.65 -26.01
CA GLY A 87 -10.13 0.77 -27.39
C GLY A 87 -11.50 1.43 -27.47
N GLU A 88 -12.47 0.94 -26.69
CA GLU A 88 -13.81 1.54 -26.57
C GLU A 88 -13.75 2.98 -26.09
N ALA A 89 -12.91 3.27 -25.09
CA ALA A 89 -12.71 4.63 -24.60
C ALA A 89 -12.19 5.55 -25.71
N LYS A 90 -11.22 5.08 -26.52
CA LYS A 90 -10.67 5.85 -27.64
C LYS A 90 -11.71 6.08 -28.76
N LEU A 91 -12.48 5.05 -29.11
CA LEU A 91 -13.54 5.11 -30.12
C LEU A 91 -14.70 6.03 -29.69
N SER A 92 -14.98 6.10 -28.38
CA SER A 92 -16.07 6.95 -27.85
C SER A 92 -15.86 8.44 -28.13
N GLY A 93 -14.62 8.88 -28.38
CA GLY A 93 -14.27 10.30 -28.56
C GLY A 93 -14.36 11.15 -27.27
N LYS A 94 -14.83 10.56 -26.16
CA LYS A 94 -15.08 11.25 -24.90
C LYS A 94 -13.77 11.57 -24.17
N LYS A 95 -13.83 12.55 -23.26
CA LYS A 95 -12.64 13.11 -22.59
C LYS A 95 -12.52 12.70 -21.13
N TRP A 96 -13.64 12.40 -20.49
CA TRP A 96 -13.69 12.14 -19.05
C TRP A 96 -14.16 10.72 -18.78
N PHE A 97 -13.43 9.99 -17.95
CA PHE A 97 -13.71 8.58 -17.64
C PHE A 97 -13.69 8.34 -16.13
N PRO A 98 -14.52 7.41 -15.60
CA PRO A 98 -14.50 7.06 -14.19
C PRO A 98 -13.10 6.64 -13.72
N THR A 99 -12.71 7.08 -12.53
CA THR A 99 -11.46 6.63 -11.91
C THR A 99 -11.69 6.18 -10.48
N ASN A 100 -11.04 5.09 -10.12
CA ASN A 100 -11.02 4.61 -8.74
C ASN A 100 -9.98 5.43 -7.98
N LYS A 101 -10.39 6.59 -7.49
CA LYS A 101 -9.64 7.30 -6.48
C LYS A 101 -10.00 6.69 -5.13
N GLY A 102 -9.00 6.31 -4.34
CA GLY A 102 -9.22 5.98 -2.94
C GLY A 102 -10.00 7.11 -2.24
N GLY A 103 -10.81 6.76 -1.25
CA GLY A 103 -11.68 7.71 -0.59
C GLY A 103 -12.03 7.25 0.81
N SER A 104 -13.01 7.90 1.43
CA SER A 104 -13.53 7.49 2.73
C SER A 104 -13.91 6.01 2.73
N PHE A 105 -13.72 5.36 3.87
CA PHE A 105 -14.12 3.97 4.07
C PHE A 105 -15.59 3.74 3.68
N ARG A 106 -15.86 2.74 2.83
CA ARG A 106 -17.22 2.30 2.47
C ARG A 106 -17.27 0.76 2.49
N LYS A 107 -18.33 0.21 3.09
CA LYS A 107 -18.48 -1.25 3.32
C LYS A 107 -18.82 -2.07 2.09
N TRP A 108 -19.50 -1.49 1.10
CA TRP A 108 -20.11 -2.26 0.00
C TRP A 108 -19.51 -1.94 -1.36
N TRP A 109 -19.65 -0.70 -1.81
CA TRP A 109 -19.17 -0.22 -3.09
C TRP A 109 -19.16 1.31 -3.07
N GLY A 110 -18.24 1.97 -3.80
CA GLY A 110 -18.31 3.42 -3.97
C GLY A 110 -16.97 4.11 -4.19
N ASN A 111 -16.97 5.42 -3.87
CA ASN A 111 -15.92 6.41 -4.18
C ASN A 111 -15.74 6.71 -5.68
N ASN A 112 -16.75 6.39 -6.50
CA ASN A 112 -16.86 6.77 -7.92
C ASN A 112 -17.26 8.24 -8.06
N GLU A 113 -16.61 9.10 -7.30
CA GLU A 113 -16.91 10.53 -7.25
C GLU A 113 -16.19 11.27 -8.38
N TYR A 114 -15.04 10.74 -8.81
CA TYR A 114 -14.13 11.42 -9.70
C TYR A 114 -14.13 10.85 -11.12
N LEU A 115 -14.01 11.77 -12.08
CA LEU A 115 -13.68 11.50 -13.47
C LEU A 115 -12.27 12.00 -13.76
N VAL A 116 -11.51 11.24 -14.55
CA VAL A 116 -10.15 11.57 -14.99
C VAL A 116 -10.11 11.89 -16.48
N ASN A 117 -9.29 12.87 -16.87
CA ASN A 117 -8.99 13.18 -18.26
C ASN A 117 -7.59 12.70 -18.66
N PRO A 118 -7.47 11.57 -19.38
CA PRO A 118 -6.17 10.98 -19.75
C PRO A 118 -5.47 11.75 -20.88
N LYS A 119 -6.17 12.54 -21.70
CA LYS A 119 -5.57 13.26 -22.85
C LYS A 119 -4.68 14.44 -22.46
N LYS A 120 -4.75 14.90 -21.21
CA LYS A 120 -3.84 15.94 -20.70
C LYS A 120 -2.64 15.35 -19.94
N MET A 121 -2.56 14.03 -19.80
CA MET A 121 -1.55 13.32 -19.02
C MET A 121 -0.34 12.85 -19.86
N SER A 122 -0.33 13.08 -21.18
CA SER A 122 0.82 12.81 -22.06
C SER A 122 1.51 14.10 -22.48
#